data_AF-A0A535GTZ2-F1
#
_entry.id   AF-A0A535GTZ2-F1
#
_cell.length_a   1.000
_cell.length_b   1.000
_cell.length_c   1.000
_cell.angle_alpha   90.00
_cell.angle_beta   90.00
_cell.angle_gamma   90.00
#
_symmetry.space_group_name_H-M   'P 1'
#
loop_
_entity.id
_entity.type
_entity.pdbx_description
1 polymer ?
#
loop_
_entity_poly.entity_id
_entity_poly.type
_entity_poly.pdbx_seq_one_letter_code
_entity_poly.pdbx_strand_id
1 'polypeptide(L)'
;MSVLLFAIISCSSVPLSPPTPTVGTTPYEGFITRIFTGSYGMQMTYYLYIPAHLDPQKKYPLVLLLHGGGERAKVKNTPIQNRDVLLNQVYVRVWSSPKVQDHWPSFIVVPQVVYPQRWVNVPAQQGSYTLAARPANALLLAKEIVDALQKQYTTIDPNRLYVTGLSMGGYGTWEAIERWPNYFAAAAPIAGAGDPSKASVLT
;
A
#
# COMPACT_ATOMS: atom_id res chain seq x y z
N MET A 1 2.69 42.78 -45.99
CA MET A 1 2.62 41.30 -45.94
C MET A 1 3.54 40.83 -44.83
N SER A 2 3.00 40.60 -43.62
CA SER A 2 3.76 40.07 -42.48
C SER A 2 3.71 38.55 -42.51
N VAL A 3 4.87 37.91 -42.54
CA VAL A 3 5.01 36.45 -42.47
C VAL A 3 5.09 36.06 -40.99
N LEU A 4 4.08 35.32 -40.50
CA LEU A 4 4.08 34.71 -39.17
C LEU A 4 5.00 33.48 -39.17
N LEU A 5 6.00 33.47 -38.30
CA LEU A 5 6.82 32.31 -38.00
C LEU A 5 6.11 31.46 -36.92
N PHE A 6 5.63 30.26 -37.27
CA PHE A 6 5.15 29.29 -36.29
C PHE A 6 6.34 28.49 -35.75
N ALA A 7 6.68 28.71 -34.48
CA ALA A 7 7.61 27.87 -33.75
C ALA A 7 6.91 26.58 -33.32
N ILE A 8 7.36 25.44 -33.87
CA ILE A 8 6.89 24.11 -33.49
C ILE A 8 7.65 23.71 -32.22
N ILE A 9 7.01 23.83 -31.06
CA ILE A 9 7.55 23.29 -29.80
C ILE A 9 7.29 21.79 -29.81
N SER A 10 8.31 20.98 -30.12
CA SER A 10 8.21 19.53 -29.98
C SER A 10 8.21 19.18 -28.49
N CYS A 11 7.06 18.76 -27.98
CA CYS A 11 6.93 18.23 -26.63
C CYS A 11 7.48 16.80 -26.62
N SER A 12 8.76 16.65 -26.30
CA SER A 12 9.38 15.33 -26.11
C SER A 12 8.86 14.73 -24.81
N SER A 13 7.82 13.91 -24.87
CA SER A 13 7.36 13.11 -23.74
C SER A 13 8.39 12.02 -23.46
N VAL A 14 9.35 12.30 -22.58
CA VAL A 14 10.18 11.26 -21.97
C VAL A 14 9.23 10.33 -21.21
N PRO A 15 9.15 9.03 -21.53
CA PRO A 15 8.36 8.11 -20.73
C PRO A 15 8.95 8.10 -19.31
N LEU A 16 8.15 8.54 -18.33
CA LEU A 16 8.51 8.45 -16.92
C LEU A 16 8.66 6.96 -16.59
N SER A 17 9.90 6.52 -16.41
CA SER A 17 10.17 5.26 -15.73
C SER A 17 9.40 5.23 -14.41
N PRO A 18 8.78 4.10 -14.02
CA PRO A 18 8.11 4.01 -12.73
C PRO A 18 9.11 4.42 -11.63
N PRO A 19 8.69 5.22 -10.64
CA PRO A 19 9.59 5.72 -9.62
C PRO A 19 10.22 4.55 -8.86
N THR A 20 11.53 4.39 -9.03
CA THR A 20 12.31 3.38 -8.30
C THR A 20 12.35 3.76 -6.82
N PRO A 21 11.98 2.85 -5.90
CA PRO A 21 12.04 3.12 -4.47
C PRO A 21 13.47 3.49 -4.06
N THR A 22 13.68 4.69 -3.50
CA THR A 22 14.99 5.11 -2.99
C THR A 22 15.39 4.21 -1.83
N VAL A 23 16.53 3.52 -1.98
CA VAL A 23 17.04 2.58 -0.97
C VAL A 23 17.77 3.35 0.13
N GLY A 24 17.21 3.39 1.35
CA GLY A 24 17.88 4.01 2.49
C GLY A 24 17.40 3.49 3.85
N THR A 25 18.38 3.27 4.75
CA THR A 25 18.34 2.79 6.15
C THR A 25 18.52 1.28 6.40
N THR A 26 19.29 0.97 7.44
CA THR A 26 19.41 -0.37 8.06
C THR A 26 18.01 -0.93 8.34
N PRO A 27 17.71 -2.19 7.96
CA PRO A 27 16.41 -2.77 8.23
C PRO A 27 16.04 -2.70 9.72
N TYR A 28 14.81 -2.28 10.02
CA TYR A 28 14.27 -2.30 11.38
C TYR A 28 13.27 -3.45 11.48
N GLU A 29 13.53 -4.42 12.37
CA GLU A 29 12.70 -5.64 12.47
C GLU A 29 12.56 -6.37 11.09
N GLY A 30 13.59 -6.28 10.25
CA GLY A 30 13.62 -6.82 8.88
C GLY A 30 12.91 -5.95 7.82
N PHE A 31 12.25 -4.86 8.20
CA PHE A 31 11.61 -3.95 7.26
C PHE A 31 12.58 -2.90 6.73
N ILE A 32 12.51 -2.66 5.43
CA ILE A 32 13.26 -1.63 4.74
C ILE A 32 12.34 -0.45 4.45
N THR A 33 12.76 0.75 4.86
CA THR A 33 12.02 1.99 4.60
C THR A 33 12.15 2.39 3.13
N ARG A 34 11.04 2.78 2.51
CA ARG A 34 10.96 3.27 1.14
C ARG A 34 9.99 4.43 1.04
N ILE A 35 10.16 5.24 0.00
CA ILE A 35 9.20 6.26 -0.41
C ILE A 35 8.77 5.92 -1.83
N PHE A 36 7.46 5.95 -2.06
CA PHE A 36 6.87 5.79 -3.38
C PHE A 36 6.22 7.11 -3.80
N THR A 37 6.37 7.48 -5.07
CA THR A 37 5.66 8.60 -5.69
C THR A 37 4.61 8.02 -6.62
N GLY A 38 3.33 8.27 -6.35
CA GLY A 38 2.24 7.76 -7.19
C GLY A 38 2.07 8.52 -8.50
N SER A 39 1.14 8.04 -9.34
CA SER A 39 0.89 8.60 -10.67
C SER A 39 0.43 10.06 -10.66
N TYR A 40 -0.11 10.53 -9.53
CA TYR A 40 -0.55 11.90 -9.32
C TYR A 40 0.47 12.77 -8.55
N GLY A 41 1.72 12.31 -8.42
CA GLY A 41 2.80 13.05 -7.77
C GLY A 41 2.77 13.05 -6.24
N MET A 42 1.79 12.39 -5.62
CA MET A 42 1.72 12.22 -4.17
C MET A 42 2.74 11.20 -3.69
N GLN A 43 3.35 11.45 -2.53
CA GLN A 43 4.33 10.55 -1.94
C GLN A 43 3.76 9.81 -0.73
N MET A 44 4.20 8.56 -0.56
CA MET A 44 3.87 7.74 0.60
C MET A 44 5.11 6.97 1.05
N THR A 45 5.43 7.08 2.34
CA THR A 45 6.39 6.20 2.99
C THR A 45 5.76 4.83 3.17
N TYR A 46 6.50 3.77 2.87
CA TYR A 46 6.11 2.41 3.15
C TYR A 46 7.28 1.59 3.67
N TYR A 47 6.96 0.52 4.37
CA TYR A 47 7.91 -0.40 4.96
C TYR A 47 7.76 -1.76 4.28
N LEU A 48 8.86 -2.26 3.72
CA LEU A 48 8.90 -3.49 2.95
C LEU A 48 9.73 -4.54 3.67
N TYR A 49 9.11 -5.66 4.02
CA TYR A 49 9.82 -6.88 4.39
C TYR A 49 9.94 -7.76 3.15
N ILE A 50 11.15 -8.26 2.92
CA ILE A 50 11.45 -9.23 1.86
C ILE A 50 11.81 -10.55 2.57
N PRO A 51 11.13 -11.67 2.27
CA PRO A 51 11.45 -12.94 2.90
C PRO A 51 12.90 -13.32 2.63
N ALA A 52 13.56 -13.89 3.64
CA ALA A 52 14.93 -14.33 3.52
C ALA A 52 15.04 -15.47 2.49
N HIS A 53 16.21 -15.58 1.84
CA HIS A 53 16.54 -16.69 0.93
C HIS A 53 15.52 -16.88 -0.21
N LEU A 54 15.17 -15.81 -0.92
CA LEU A 54 14.36 -15.89 -2.13
C LEU A 54 14.99 -16.86 -3.15
N ASP A 55 14.20 -17.84 -3.58
CA ASP A 55 14.51 -18.68 -4.73
C ASP A 55 13.92 -18.02 -5.99
N PRO A 56 14.74 -17.60 -6.97
CA PRO A 56 14.27 -16.96 -8.19
C PRO A 56 13.30 -17.80 -9.03
N GLN A 57 13.28 -19.13 -8.83
CA GLN A 57 12.38 -20.05 -9.52
C GLN A 57 11.03 -20.23 -8.80
N LYS A 58 10.90 -19.73 -7.56
CA LYS A 58 9.66 -19.80 -6.79
C LYS A 58 8.91 -18.47 -6.83
N LYS A 59 7.60 -18.58 -6.65
CA LYS A 59 6.71 -17.44 -6.44
C LYS A 59 6.32 -17.38 -4.96
N TYR A 60 6.23 -16.17 -4.42
CA TYR A 60 5.93 -15.90 -3.02
C TYR A 60 4.73 -14.96 -2.91
N PRO A 61 3.87 -15.13 -1.89
CA PRO A 61 2.78 -14.21 -1.64
C PRO A 61 3.26 -12.80 -1.28
N LEU A 62 2.36 -11.83 -1.42
CA LEU A 62 2.51 -10.50 -0.87
C LEU A 62 1.32 -10.18 0.04
N VAL A 63 1.60 -9.69 1.25
CA VAL A 63 0.59 -9.20 2.20
C VAL A 63 0.67 -7.69 2.30
N LEU A 64 -0.41 -7.00 1.92
CA LEU A 64 -0.62 -5.59 2.15
C LEU A 64 -1.26 -5.38 3.53
N LEU A 65 -0.56 -4.69 4.43
CA LEU A 65 -1.02 -4.39 5.78
C LEU A 65 -1.41 -2.92 5.92
N LEU A 66 -2.71 -2.67 6.08
CA LEU A 66 -3.26 -1.32 6.28
C LEU A 66 -3.37 -1.01 7.78
N HIS A 67 -2.70 0.03 8.22
CA HIS A 67 -2.62 0.36 9.65
C HIS A 67 -3.87 1.07 10.19
N GLY A 68 -4.02 1.07 11.51
CA GLY A 68 -5.08 1.76 12.24
C GLY A 68 -4.90 3.27 12.33
N GLY A 69 -5.92 3.97 12.83
CA GLY A 69 -5.91 5.43 12.89
C GLY A 69 -4.84 6.03 13.82
N GLY A 70 -4.33 5.25 14.78
CA GLY A 70 -3.30 5.67 15.74
C GLY A 70 -1.90 5.77 15.13
N GLU A 71 -1.63 4.98 14.09
CA GLU A 71 -0.30 4.81 13.50
C GLU A 71 -0.07 5.71 12.29
N ARG A 72 -0.97 6.67 12.02
CA ARG A 72 -0.75 7.70 11.00
C ARG A 72 0.49 8.51 11.31
N ALA A 73 1.30 8.76 10.29
CA ALA A 73 2.46 9.63 10.41
C ALA A 73 2.01 11.05 10.79
N LYS A 74 2.75 11.69 11.70
CA LYS A 74 2.53 13.08 12.10
C LYS A 74 3.66 13.94 11.54
N VAL A 75 3.33 15.09 10.97
CA VAL A 75 4.31 16.02 10.35
C VAL A 75 5.40 16.45 11.34
N LYS A 76 5.05 16.60 12.62
CA LYS A 76 6.00 16.99 13.68
C LYS A 76 6.93 15.87 14.15
N ASN A 77 6.64 14.62 13.80
CA ASN A 77 7.45 13.47 14.20
C ASN A 77 8.60 13.29 13.22
N THR A 78 9.74 12.80 13.71
CA THR A 78 10.83 12.34 12.84
C THR A 78 10.40 11.09 12.04
N PRO A 79 11.09 10.76 10.93
CA PRO A 79 10.84 9.51 10.20
C PRO A 79 10.94 8.27 11.07
N ILE A 80 11.88 8.25 12.04
CA ILE A 80 12.03 7.15 13.00
C ILE A 80 10.82 7.06 13.94
N GLN A 81 10.37 8.18 14.50
CA GLN A 81 9.19 8.19 15.37
C GLN A 81 7.92 7.73 14.62
N ASN A 82 7.75 8.15 13.37
CA ASN A 82 6.64 7.70 12.53
C ASN A 82 6.75 6.21 12.17
N ARG A 83 7.95 5.72 11.86
CA ARG A 83 8.17 4.28 11.67
C ARG A 83 7.81 3.49 12.92
N ASP A 84 8.33 3.90 14.07
CA ASP A 84 8.26 3.10 15.30
C ASP A 84 6.83 3.03 15.84
N VAL A 85 6.00 4.07 15.69
CA VAL A 85 4.58 4.00 16.09
C VAL A 85 3.81 2.94 15.30
N LEU A 86 4.23 2.67 14.06
CA LEU A 86 3.61 1.69 13.17
C LEU A 86 4.25 0.30 13.30
N LEU A 87 5.55 0.18 13.12
CA LEU A 87 6.23 -1.11 13.07
C LEU A 87 6.34 -1.80 14.43
N ASN A 88 6.14 -1.11 15.55
CA ASN A 88 6.11 -1.76 16.87
C ASN A 88 4.76 -2.40 17.22
N GLN A 89 3.74 -2.24 16.38
CA GLN A 89 2.44 -2.87 16.63
C GLN A 89 2.52 -4.39 16.45
N VAL A 90 1.98 -5.14 17.41
CA VAL A 90 2.01 -6.61 17.40
C VAL A 90 1.36 -7.20 16.14
N TYR A 91 0.25 -6.61 15.69
CA TYR A 91 -0.46 -7.07 14.48
C TYR A 91 0.33 -6.84 13.19
N VAL A 92 1.37 -5.98 13.23
CA VAL A 92 2.31 -5.77 12.11
C VAL A 92 3.49 -6.73 12.25
N ARG A 93 4.14 -6.77 13.42
CA ARG A 93 5.35 -7.57 13.67
C ARG A 93 5.16 -9.07 13.52
N VAL A 94 3.95 -9.58 13.78
CA VAL A 94 3.67 -11.01 13.61
C VAL A 94 4.01 -11.50 12.20
N TRP A 95 3.81 -10.68 11.18
CA TRP A 95 4.01 -11.03 9.78
C TRP A 95 5.48 -11.16 9.38
N SER A 96 6.39 -10.42 10.03
CA SER A 96 7.83 -10.52 9.81
C SER A 96 8.53 -11.48 10.79
N SER A 97 7.77 -12.12 11.69
CA SER A 97 8.33 -13.03 12.68
C SER A 97 8.90 -14.30 12.04
N PRO A 98 9.98 -14.89 12.58
CA PRO A 98 10.53 -16.16 12.09
C PRO A 98 9.47 -17.26 12.00
N LYS A 99 8.61 -17.39 13.01
CA LYS A 99 7.54 -18.40 13.03
C LYS A 99 6.62 -18.33 11.80
N VAL A 100 6.25 -17.11 11.37
CA VAL A 100 5.41 -16.92 10.19
C VAL A 100 6.23 -17.08 8.91
N GLN A 101 7.40 -16.48 8.83
CA GLN A 101 8.21 -16.46 7.62
C GLN A 101 8.86 -17.81 7.29
N ASP A 102 9.15 -18.65 8.29
CA ASP A 102 9.69 -20.01 8.10
C ASP A 102 8.64 -20.97 7.51
N HIS A 103 7.35 -20.76 7.84
CA HIS A 103 6.24 -21.59 7.33
C HIS A 103 5.62 -21.00 6.05
N TRP A 104 5.49 -19.69 5.99
CA TRP A 104 4.83 -18.96 4.91
C TRP A 104 5.68 -17.74 4.50
N PRO A 105 6.84 -17.97 3.85
CA PRO A 105 7.68 -16.89 3.39
C PRO A 105 6.90 -15.99 2.44
N SER A 106 6.86 -14.70 2.73
CA SER A 106 6.01 -13.73 2.04
C SER A 106 6.58 -12.33 2.12
N PHE A 107 6.33 -11.55 1.07
CA PHE A 107 6.59 -10.10 1.09
C PHE A 107 5.55 -9.44 1.97
N ILE A 108 5.98 -8.54 2.87
CA ILE A 108 5.07 -7.76 3.71
C ILE A 108 5.22 -6.29 3.37
N VAL A 109 4.12 -5.63 3.07
CA VAL A 109 4.10 -4.21 2.67
C VAL A 109 3.21 -3.44 3.64
N VAL A 110 3.79 -2.47 4.32
CA VAL A 110 3.10 -1.62 5.30
C VAL A 110 3.22 -0.15 4.87
N PRO A 111 2.30 0.36 4.02
CA PRO A 111 2.25 1.77 3.68
C PRO A 111 1.75 2.61 4.86
N GLN A 112 2.28 3.82 5.02
CA GLN A 112 1.90 4.72 6.12
C GLN A 112 1.22 6.00 5.64
N VAL A 113 -0.02 6.20 6.09
CA VAL A 113 -0.82 7.39 5.83
C VAL A 113 -0.37 8.55 6.71
N VAL A 114 -0.27 9.75 6.14
CA VAL A 114 0.02 10.99 6.88
C VAL A 114 -1.26 11.61 7.41
N TYR A 115 -1.31 11.97 8.69
CA TYR A 115 -2.45 12.72 9.26
C TYR A 115 -2.61 14.08 8.54
N PRO A 116 -3.85 14.51 8.17
CA PRO A 116 -5.16 13.96 8.57
C PRO A 116 -5.76 12.93 7.59
N GLN A 117 -5.03 12.48 6.58
CA GLN A 117 -5.54 11.54 5.58
C GLN A 117 -5.95 10.19 6.19
N ARG A 118 -6.69 9.40 5.40
CA ARG A 118 -7.27 8.11 5.80
C ARG A 118 -7.27 7.14 4.61
N TRP A 119 -7.38 5.85 4.89
CA TRP A 119 -7.60 4.83 3.86
C TRP A 119 -8.96 4.98 3.16
N VAL A 120 -9.97 5.43 3.91
CA VAL A 120 -11.33 5.67 3.42
C VAL A 120 -11.79 7.04 3.90
N ASN A 121 -12.47 7.81 3.04
CA ASN A 121 -12.94 9.17 3.35
C ASN A 121 -14.24 9.17 4.18
N VAL A 122 -14.34 8.27 5.15
CA VAL A 122 -15.51 8.09 6.04
C VAL A 122 -15.03 8.15 7.49
N PRO A 123 -15.77 8.83 8.40
CA PRO A 123 -15.51 8.74 9.83
C PRO A 123 -15.80 7.34 10.37
N ALA A 124 -14.91 6.80 11.22
CA ALA A 124 -15.10 5.46 11.79
C ALA A 124 -16.39 5.32 12.63
N GLN A 125 -16.92 6.43 13.16
CA GLN A 125 -18.17 6.46 13.91
C GLN A 125 -19.40 6.21 13.03
N GLN A 126 -19.28 6.43 11.71
CA GLN A 126 -20.39 6.24 10.77
C GLN A 126 -20.71 4.75 10.55
N GLY A 127 -19.72 3.86 10.69
CA GLY A 127 -19.90 2.45 10.34
C GLY A 127 -19.94 2.25 8.83
N SER A 128 -20.85 1.37 8.38
CA SER A 128 -21.07 1.12 6.95
C SER A 128 -21.40 2.39 6.17
N TYR A 129 -21.01 2.42 4.90
CA TYR A 129 -21.11 3.58 4.03
C TYR A 129 -21.49 3.18 2.61
N THR A 130 -21.78 4.17 1.77
CA THR A 130 -21.88 3.96 0.32
C THR A 130 -20.54 4.29 -0.32
N LEU A 131 -20.02 3.38 -1.12
CA LEU A 131 -18.73 3.49 -1.78
C LEU A 131 -18.70 4.73 -2.68
N ALA A 132 -17.81 5.67 -2.37
CA ALA A 132 -17.62 6.86 -3.18
C ALA A 132 -17.07 6.50 -4.58
N ALA A 133 -17.35 7.33 -5.58
CA ALA A 133 -16.91 7.10 -6.97
C ALA A 133 -15.38 6.94 -7.12
N ARG A 134 -14.60 7.58 -6.25
CA ARG A 134 -13.13 7.45 -6.22
C ARG A 134 -12.66 7.00 -4.84
N PRO A 135 -11.63 6.13 -4.75
CA PRO A 135 -10.99 5.81 -3.48
C PRO A 135 -10.34 7.05 -2.87
N ALA A 136 -10.07 7.00 -1.56
CA ALA A 136 -9.14 7.95 -0.98
C ALA A 136 -7.75 7.79 -1.61
N ASN A 137 -7.04 8.90 -1.77
CA ASN A 137 -5.70 8.95 -2.36
C ASN A 137 -4.73 7.97 -1.69
N ALA A 138 -4.83 7.79 -0.38
CA ALA A 138 -3.97 6.87 0.36
C ALA A 138 -4.18 5.41 -0.04
N LEU A 139 -5.44 4.97 -0.21
CA LEU A 139 -5.73 3.60 -0.61
C LEU A 139 -5.31 3.32 -2.05
N LEU A 140 -5.48 4.31 -2.95
CA LEU A 140 -4.98 4.22 -4.31
C LEU A 140 -3.45 4.08 -4.34
N LEU A 141 -2.73 4.91 -3.58
CA LEU A 141 -1.27 4.82 -3.46
C LEU A 141 -0.81 3.48 -2.90
N ALA A 142 -1.50 2.93 -1.90
CA ALA A 142 -1.20 1.61 -1.36
C ALA A 142 -1.30 0.51 -2.45
N LYS A 143 -2.34 0.57 -3.30
CA LYS A 143 -2.44 -0.34 -4.45
C LYS A 143 -1.33 -0.11 -5.47
N GLU A 144 -1.02 1.14 -5.81
CA GLU A 144 0.06 1.47 -6.75
C GLU A 144 1.44 0.96 -6.25
N ILE A 145 1.68 0.99 -4.94
CA ILE A 145 2.87 0.39 -4.33
C ILE A 145 2.91 -1.12 -4.60
N VAL A 146 1.80 -1.84 -4.41
CA VAL A 146 1.74 -3.29 -4.70
C VAL A 146 1.94 -3.56 -6.19
N ASP A 147 1.35 -2.76 -7.08
CA ASP A 147 1.55 -2.86 -8.53
C ASP A 147 3.03 -2.63 -8.91
N ALA A 148 3.70 -1.66 -8.29
CA ALA A 148 5.11 -1.37 -8.53
C ALA A 148 6.02 -2.49 -8.01
N LEU A 149 5.73 -3.04 -6.83
CA LEU A 149 6.50 -4.14 -6.26
C LEU A 149 6.40 -5.41 -7.10
N GLN A 150 5.23 -5.74 -7.65
CA GLN A 150 5.07 -6.87 -8.57
C GLN A 150 5.94 -6.74 -9.84
N LYS A 151 6.12 -5.51 -10.33
CA LYS A 151 7.01 -5.24 -11.48
C LYS A 151 8.49 -5.35 -11.08
N GLN A 152 8.82 -4.91 -9.87
CA GLN A 152 10.19 -4.90 -9.37
C GLN A 152 10.69 -6.29 -8.96
N TYR A 153 9.83 -7.11 -8.35
CA TYR A 153 10.15 -8.43 -7.84
C TYR A 153 9.37 -9.49 -8.61
N THR A 154 10.00 -10.06 -9.63
CA THR A 154 9.40 -11.13 -10.43
C THR A 154 9.10 -12.38 -9.63
N THR A 155 9.64 -12.53 -8.42
CA THR A 155 9.32 -13.62 -7.49
C THR A 155 8.01 -13.41 -6.73
N ILE A 156 7.35 -12.25 -6.82
CA ILE A 156 5.99 -12.08 -6.28
C ILE A 156 4.99 -12.85 -7.14
N ASP A 157 4.09 -13.56 -6.49
CA ASP A 157 2.98 -14.27 -7.10
C ASP A 157 1.78 -13.33 -7.30
N PRO A 158 1.39 -13.00 -8.55
CA PRO A 158 0.24 -12.13 -8.79
C PRO A 158 -1.09 -12.77 -8.35
N ASN A 159 -1.15 -14.09 -8.15
CA ASN A 159 -2.35 -14.79 -7.71
C ASN A 159 -2.41 -14.98 -6.19
N ARG A 160 -1.41 -14.50 -5.43
CA ARG A 160 -1.38 -14.58 -3.96
C ARG A 160 -1.06 -13.22 -3.35
N LEU A 161 -1.84 -12.23 -3.76
CA LEU A 161 -1.88 -10.91 -3.14
C LEU A 161 -2.96 -10.93 -2.05
N TYR A 162 -2.59 -10.60 -0.82
CA TYR A 162 -3.49 -10.57 0.32
C TYR A 162 -3.57 -9.16 0.91
N VAL A 163 -4.71 -8.82 1.50
CA VAL A 163 -4.89 -7.53 2.20
C VAL A 163 -5.54 -7.72 3.57
N THR A 164 -5.02 -7.04 4.57
CA THR A 164 -5.58 -7.04 5.93
C THR A 164 -5.25 -5.74 6.65
N GLY A 165 -6.01 -5.41 7.69
CA GLY A 165 -5.82 -4.18 8.42
C GLY A 165 -6.76 -4.02 9.60
N LEU A 166 -6.36 -3.16 10.54
CA LEU A 166 -7.03 -2.93 11.81
C LEU A 166 -7.75 -1.58 11.84
N SER A 167 -8.99 -1.53 12.33
CA SER A 167 -9.75 -0.30 12.55
C SER A 167 -9.83 0.53 11.26
N MET A 168 -9.20 1.71 11.17
CA MET A 168 -9.05 2.48 9.93
C MET A 168 -8.54 1.60 8.76
N GLY A 169 -7.60 0.70 9.02
CA GLY A 169 -7.09 -0.26 8.06
C GLY A 169 -8.09 -1.37 7.73
N GLY A 170 -8.99 -1.71 8.65
CA GLY A 170 -10.12 -2.62 8.38
C GLY A 170 -11.11 -2.01 7.40
N TYR A 171 -11.42 -0.72 7.53
CA TYR A 171 -12.19 0.03 6.51
C TYR A 171 -11.47 0.03 5.17
N GLY A 172 -10.16 0.29 5.16
CA GLY A 172 -9.36 0.22 3.95
C GLY A 172 -9.34 -1.18 3.31
N THR A 173 -9.36 -2.24 4.12
CA THR A 173 -9.38 -3.63 3.66
C THR A 173 -10.70 -3.96 2.99
N TRP A 174 -11.83 -3.58 3.60
CA TRP A 174 -13.16 -3.69 2.98
C TRP A 174 -13.21 -2.91 1.65
N GLU A 175 -12.84 -1.63 1.66
CA GLU A 175 -12.90 -0.81 0.45
C GLU A 175 -12.00 -1.36 -0.67
N ALA A 176 -10.83 -1.92 -0.32
CA ALA A 176 -9.90 -2.49 -1.29
C ALA A 176 -10.53 -3.64 -2.08
N ILE A 177 -11.17 -4.60 -1.40
CA ILE A 177 -11.81 -5.75 -2.06
C ILE A 177 -13.13 -5.37 -2.75
N GLU A 178 -13.85 -4.37 -2.26
CA GLU A 178 -15.06 -3.87 -2.91
C GLU A 178 -14.76 -3.15 -4.23
N ARG A 179 -13.62 -2.45 -4.29
CA ARG A 179 -13.18 -1.73 -5.50
C ARG A 179 -12.46 -2.61 -6.50
N TRP A 180 -11.68 -3.57 -6.00
CA TRP A 180 -10.82 -4.43 -6.81
C TRP A 180 -11.08 -5.90 -6.49
N PRO A 181 -12.30 -6.41 -6.76
CA PRO A 181 -12.74 -7.73 -6.28
C PRO A 181 -11.88 -8.90 -6.79
N ASN A 182 -11.24 -8.75 -7.95
CA ASN A 182 -10.39 -9.78 -8.55
C ASN A 182 -8.88 -9.55 -8.31
N TYR A 183 -8.50 -8.56 -7.50
CA TYR A 183 -7.08 -8.21 -7.31
C TYR A 183 -6.43 -8.94 -6.13
N PHE A 184 -7.16 -9.10 -5.03
CA PHE A 184 -6.67 -9.81 -3.85
C PHE A 184 -7.24 -11.22 -3.81
N ALA A 185 -6.38 -12.21 -3.55
CA ALA A 185 -6.77 -13.61 -3.42
C ALA A 185 -7.52 -13.89 -2.11
N ALA A 186 -7.28 -13.08 -1.07
CA ALA A 186 -8.01 -13.12 0.19
C ALA A 186 -7.86 -11.80 0.95
N ALA A 187 -8.81 -11.54 1.85
CA ALA A 187 -8.77 -10.40 2.75
C ALA A 187 -9.20 -10.76 4.18
N ALA A 188 -8.64 -10.07 5.16
CA ALA A 188 -8.99 -10.23 6.57
C ALA A 188 -9.17 -8.85 7.24
N PRO A 189 -10.33 -8.19 7.07
CA PRO A 189 -10.61 -6.90 7.70
C PRO A 189 -10.84 -7.06 9.20
N ILE A 190 -10.20 -6.24 10.04
CA ILE A 190 -10.32 -6.30 11.50
C ILE A 190 -10.93 -5.00 12.02
N ALA A 191 -12.09 -5.10 12.71
CA ALA A 191 -12.78 -3.96 13.35
C ALA A 191 -13.03 -2.76 12.40
N GLY A 192 -13.35 -3.03 11.13
CA GLY A 192 -13.72 -2.03 10.13
C GLY A 192 -15.16 -2.21 9.63
N ALA A 193 -15.56 -1.38 8.67
CA ALA A 193 -16.81 -1.53 7.94
C ALA A 193 -16.59 -1.29 6.44
N GLY A 194 -17.52 -1.79 5.63
CA GLY A 194 -17.55 -1.66 4.17
C GLY A 194 -18.88 -1.13 3.68
N ASP A 195 -19.08 -1.17 2.36
CA ASP A 195 -20.36 -0.92 1.69
C ASP A 195 -21.14 -2.22 1.49
N PRO A 196 -22.22 -2.47 2.26
CA PRO A 196 -23.00 -3.70 2.13
C PRO A 196 -23.61 -3.91 0.74
N SER A 197 -23.81 -2.85 -0.05
CA SER A 197 -24.30 -2.97 -1.42
C SER A 197 -23.29 -3.61 -2.38
N LYS A 198 -22.02 -3.75 -1.95
CA LYS A 198 -20.94 -4.39 -2.69
C LYS A 198 -20.73 -5.85 -2.30
N ALA A 199 -21.49 -6.40 -1.36
CA ALA A 199 -21.33 -7.79 -0.93
C ALA A 199 -21.37 -8.81 -2.10
N SER A 200 -22.20 -8.56 -3.11
CA SER A 200 -22.34 -9.46 -4.26
C SER A 200 -21.13 -9.51 -5.19
N VAL A 201 -20.18 -8.57 -5.08
CA VAL A 201 -18.94 -8.61 -5.90
C VAL A 201 -17.79 -9.35 -5.21
N LEU A 202 -17.96 -9.81 -3.97
CA LEU A 202 -16.91 -10.44 -3.16
C LEU A 202 -16.87 -11.98 -3.27
N THR A 203 -17.39 -12.54 -4.36
CA THR A 203 -17.57 -13.99 -4.58
C THR A 203 -16.36 -14.67 -5.17
#